data_AF-A0A972BGF1-F1
#
_entry.id   AF-A0A972BGF1-F1
#
_cell.length_a   1.000
_cell.length_b   1.000
_cell.length_c   1.000
_cell.angle_alpha   90.00
_cell.angle_beta   90.00
_cell.angle_gamma   90.00
#
_symmetry.space_group_name_H-M   'P 1'
#
loop_
_entity.id
_entity.type
_entity.pdbx_description
1 polymer ?
#
loop_
_entity_poly.entity_id
_entity_poly.type
_entity_poly.pdbx_seq_one_letter_code
_entity_poly.pdbx_strand_id
1 'polypeptide(L)' 'MTFMICPRCSRELEDGRCPLCGGLFMPSCSQCGNMLVFEEVDYNGINMLRCGVCSNETDFEIRSLSSQSELS' A
#
# COMPACT_ATOMS: atom_id res chain seq x y z
N MET A 1 -8.09 10.47 -2.10
CA MET A 1 -6.70 10.45 -1.56
C MET A 1 -6.72 9.52 -0.36
N THR A 2 -6.19 8.31 -0.51
CA THR A 2 -6.19 7.29 0.54
C THR A 2 -5.04 7.58 1.49
N PHE A 3 -5.34 7.99 2.72
CA PHE A 3 -4.34 8.23 3.74
C PHE A 3 -3.78 6.89 4.22
N MET A 4 -2.49 6.63 3.95
CA MET A 4 -1.81 5.46 4.51
C MET A 4 -1.15 5.83 5.84
N ILE A 5 -1.35 4.99 6.86
CA ILE A 5 -0.80 5.19 8.20
C ILE A 5 0.33 4.22 8.43
N CYS A 6 1.45 4.70 8.96
CA CYS A 6 2.57 3.86 9.33
C CYS A 6 2.17 2.91 10.47
N PRO A 7 2.33 1.59 10.30
CA PRO A 7 1.94 0.61 11.32
C PRO A 7 2.81 0.66 12.59
N ARG A 8 3.97 1.34 12.53
CA ARG A 8 4.88 1.47 13.68
C ARG A 8 4.64 2.74 14.49
N CYS A 9 4.45 3.86 13.79
CA CYS A 9 4.49 5.21 14.34
C CYS A 9 3.08 5.85 14.39
N SER A 10 2.08 5.24 13.75
CA SER A 10 0.72 5.77 13.54
C SER A 10 0.67 7.16 12.88
N ARG A 11 1.77 7.62 12.29
CA ARG A 11 1.81 8.84 11.46
C ARG A 11 1.39 8.53 10.05
N GLU A 12 0.78 9.52 9.40
CA GLU A 12 0.56 9.51 7.96
C GLU A 12 1.88 9.31 7.21
N LEU A 13 1.82 8.53 6.15
CA LEU A 13 2.94 8.30 5.25
C LEU A 13 2.98 9.40 4.18
N GLU A 14 4.15 10.01 4.01
CA GLU A 14 4.43 10.94 2.91
C GLU A 14 5.10 10.15 1.78
N ASP A 15 4.42 10.02 0.64
CA ASP A 15 4.88 9.22 -0.50
C ASP A 15 5.33 7.79 -0.11
N GLY A 16 4.58 7.17 0.81
CA GLY A 16 4.86 5.83 1.34
C GLY A 16 5.95 5.79 2.43
N ARG A 17 6.54 6.91 2.84
CA ARG A 17 7.58 6.97 3.88
C ARG A 17 7.04 7.53 5.20
N CYS A 18 7.30 6.87 6.35
CA CYS A 18 6.97 7.47 7.67
C CYS A 18 8.02 8.54 7.98
N PRO A 19 7.62 9.81 8.22
CA PRO A 19 8.56 10.89 8.54
C PRO A 19 9.26 10.69 9.89
N LEU A 20 8.70 9.85 10.78
CA LEU A 20 9.26 9.59 12.11
C LEU A 20 10.25 8.42 12.14
N CYS A 21 9.86 7.26 11.58
CA CYS A 21 10.69 6.05 11.63
C CYS A 21 11.51 5.80 10.36
N GLY A 22 11.36 6.64 9.34
CA GLY A 22 12.06 6.54 8.05
C GLY A 22 11.68 5.31 7.21
N GLY A 23 10.77 4.48 7.70
CA GLY A 23 10.37 3.25 7.03
C GLY A 23 9.61 3.54 5.74
N LEU A 24 9.92 2.79 4.69
CA LEU A 24 9.18 2.80 3.43
C LEU A 24 8.13 1.69 3.47
N PHE A 25 6.91 2.03 3.08
CA PHE A 25 5.76 1.14 3.08
C PHE A 25 4.98 1.31 1.78
N MET A 26 4.40 0.22 1.30
CA MET A 26 3.55 0.21 0.12
C MET A 26 2.31 -0.66 0.34
N PRO A 27 1.18 -0.31 -0.30
CA PRO A 27 0.03 -1.20 -0.33
C PRO A 27 0.37 -2.46 -1.10
N SER A 28 -0.14 -3.59 -0.64
CA SER A 28 0.00 -4.91 -1.26
C SER A 28 -1.37 -5.59 -1.29
N CYS A 29 -1.70 -6.20 -2.42
CA CYS A 29 -2.91 -6.99 -2.54
C CYS A 29 -2.84 -8.19 -1.57
N SER A 30 -3.79 -8.28 -0.66
CA SER A 30 -3.89 -9.38 0.32
C SER A 30 -4.04 -10.76 -0.33
N GLN A 31 -4.59 -10.83 -1.55
CA GLN A 31 -4.77 -12.10 -2.26
C GLN A 31 -3.53 -12.56 -3.04
N CYS A 32 -2.89 -11.68 -3.81
CA CYS A 32 -1.82 -12.06 -4.75
C CYS A 32 -0.45 -11.42 -4.46
N GLY A 33 -0.38 -10.54 -3.45
CA GLY A 33 0.84 -9.84 -3.07
C GLY A 33 1.27 -8.71 -4.02
N ASN A 34 0.51 -8.42 -5.09
CA ASN A 34 0.84 -7.34 -6.02
C ASN A 34 0.93 -5.98 -5.31
N MET A 35 2.01 -5.26 -5.57
CA MET A 35 2.31 -3.94 -4.97
C MET A 35 2.38 -2.80 -6.00
N LEU A 36 2.22 -3.11 -7.30
CA LEU A 36 2.55 -2.17 -8.38
C LEU A 36 1.34 -1.75 -9.22
N VAL A 37 0.44 -2.69 -9.49
CA VAL A 37 -0.69 -2.45 -10.42
C VAL A 37 -2.00 -2.38 -9.65
N PHE A 38 -2.49 -1.16 -9.44
CA PHE A 38 -3.81 -0.90 -8.85
C PHE A 38 -4.62 -0.02 -9.79
N GLU A 39 -5.92 -0.27 -9.82
CA GLU A 39 -6.90 0.45 -10.63
C GLU A 39 -7.87 1.17 -9.69
N GLU A 40 -8.25 2.40 -10.01
CA GLU A 40 -9.37 3.07 -9.33
C GLU A 40 -10.67 2.69 -10.05
N VAL A 41 -11.65 2.22 -9.27
CA VAL A 41 -12.98 1.86 -9.74
C VAL A 41 -14.04 2.70 -9.01
N ASP A 42 -14.98 3.27 -9.77
CA ASP A 42 -16.10 4.03 -9.21
C ASP A 42 -17.32 3.13 -9.02
N TYR A 43 -17.82 3.06 -7.79
CA TYR A 43 -19.07 2.41 -7.45
C TYR A 43 -20.06 3.45 -6.93
N ASN A 44 -20.90 3.99 -7.82
CA ASN A 44 -21.93 4.99 -7.50
C ASN A 44 -21.36 6.22 -6.76
N GLY A 45 -20.22 6.74 -7.21
CA GLY A 45 -19.54 7.88 -6.58
C GLY A 45 -18.60 7.52 -5.43
N ILE A 46 -18.43 6.23 -5.11
CA ILE A 46 -17.42 5.74 -4.17
C ILE A 46 -16.24 5.20 -4.97
N ASN A 47 -15.11 5.91 -4.94
CA ASN A 47 -13.86 5.42 -5.52
C ASN A 47 -13.24 4.36 -4.60
N MET A 48 -13.02 3.17 -5.14
CA MET A 48 -12.33 2.06 -4.50
C MET A 48 -11.08 1.67 -5.29
N LEU A 49 -10.12 1.04 -4.62
CA LEU A 49 -8.96 0.45 -5.28
C LEU A 49 -9.24 -1.02 -5.62
N ARG A 50 -8.86 -1.43 -6.82
CA ARG A 50 -8.89 -2.80 -7.29
C ARG A 50 -7.47 -3.24 -7.66
N CYS A 51 -7.13 -4.49 -7.34
CA CYS A 51 -5.88 -5.07 -7.82
C CYS A 51 -5.99 -5.37 -9.32
N GLY A 52 -5.15 -4.74 -10.14
CA GLY A 52 -5.15 -5.00 -11.59
C GLY A 52 -4.63 -6.39 -11.98
N VAL A 53 -4.10 -7.17 -11.04
CA VAL A 53 -3.60 -8.54 -11.30
C VAL A 53 -4.66 -9.61 -11.04
N CYS A 54 -5.28 -9.61 -9.85
CA CYS A 54 -6.25 -10.65 -9.46
C CYS A 54 -7.69 -10.12 -9.34
N SER A 55 -7.93 -8.84 -9.63
CA SER A 55 -9.24 -8.20 -9.51
C SER A 55 -9.82 -8.18 -8.10
N ASN A 56 -8.98 -8.34 -7.07
CA ASN A 56 -9.43 -8.19 -5.69
C ASN A 56 -9.74 -6.73 -5.38
N GLU A 57 -10.92 -6.48 -4.84
CA GLU A 57 -11.46 -5.15 -4.50
C GLU A 57 -11.52 -4.92 -2.98
N THR A 58 -11.06 -5.88 -2.17
CA THR A 58 -11.04 -5.79 -0.70
C THR A 58 -9.81 -5.07 -0.16
N ASP A 59 -9.76 -4.91 1.17
CA ASP A 59 -8.67 -4.24 1.89
C ASP A 59 -7.26 -4.72 1.48
N PHE A 60 -6.41 -3.74 1.15
CA PHE A 60 -4.99 -3.92 0.84
C PHE A 60 -4.18 -3.89 2.13
N GLU A 61 -3.17 -4.75 2.23
CA GLU A 61 -2.22 -4.76 3.34
C GLU A 61 -1.19 -3.64 3.16
N ILE A 62 -0.67 -3.08 4.25
CA ILE A 62 0.52 -2.22 4.20
C ILE A 62 1.75 -3.08 4.49
N ARG A 63 2.67 -3.16 3.53
CA ARG A 63 3.92 -3.91 3.68
C ARG A 63 5.11 -2.97 3.81
N SER A 64 6.01 -3.29 4.75
CA SER A 64 7.29 -2.61 4.84
C SER A 64 8.20 -3.09 3.71
N LEU A 65 8.71 -2.13 2.93
CA LEU A 65 9.85 -2.36 2.06
C LEU A 65 11.10 -2.19 2.92
N SER A 66 11.44 -3.22 3.69
CA SER A 66 12.81 -3.34 4.19
C SER A 66 13.72 -3.28 2.98
N SER A 67 14.66 -2.33 2.96
CA SER A 67 15.74 -2.29 1.98
C SER A 67 16.31 -3.70 1.86
N GLN A 68 16.10 -4.35 0.71
CA GLN A 68 16.91 -5.49 0.32
C GLN A 68 18.31 -4.93 0.06
N SER A 69 19.03 -4.68 1.15
CA SER A 69 20.48 -4.62 1.20
C SER A 69 20.94 -5.94 1.82
N GLU A 70 20.57 -7.04 1.18
CA GLU A 70 21.09 -8.38 1.47
C GLU A 70 21.41 -9.02 0.10
N LEU A 71 22.33 -8.42 -0.64
CA LEU A 71 23.21 -9.15 -1.54
C LEU A 71 24.64 -8.71 -1.22
N SER A 72 25.11 -9.25 -0.10
CA SER A 72 26.53 -9.46 0.21
C SER A 72 27.13 -10.45 -0.79
#